data_AF-A0A7K1ZHL9-F1
#
_entry.id   AF-A0A7K1ZHL9-F1
#
_cell.length_a   1.000
_cell.length_b   1.000
_cell.length_c   1.000
_cell.angle_alpha   90.00
_cell.angle_beta   90.00
_cell.angle_gamma   90.00
#
_symmetry.space_group_name_H-M   'P 1'
#
loop_
_entity.id
_entity.type
_entity.pdbx_description
1 polymer ?
#
loop_
_entity_poly.entity_id
_entity_poly.type
_entity_poly.pdbx_seq_one_letter_code
_entity_poly.pdbx_strand_id
1 'polypeptide(L)'
;MLQESVERSAYPHPEEFEVMRPEYSEIEDDYFRAVITVSPFRVTGESRTEAGARRAALYEAEKTYRSYHPSYRVRNPYPDTFSDREGTRWSRVPASKRDKMGDYLFVDASDEEDYADIESMLTWDVRPNDVNPAD
;
A
#
# COMPACT_ATOMS: atom_id res chain seq x y z
N MET A 1 22.24 31.73 3.12
CA MET A 1 21.67 30.70 2.23
C MET A 1 22.12 29.35 2.77
N LEU A 2 21.24 28.64 3.46
CA LEU A 2 21.48 27.23 3.76
C LEU A 2 21.34 26.49 2.42
N GLN A 3 22.45 25.99 1.89
CA GLN A 3 22.40 24.96 0.87
C GLN A 3 21.76 23.76 1.55
N GLU A 4 20.48 23.49 1.25
CA GLU A 4 19.92 22.17 1.45
C GLU A 4 20.79 21.22 0.64
N SER A 5 21.67 20.49 1.32
CA SER A 5 22.24 19.29 0.75
C SER A 5 21.07 18.39 0.44
N VAL A 6 20.66 18.34 -0.83
CA VAL A 6 19.85 17.23 -1.34
C VAL A 6 20.70 15.99 -1.08
N GLU A 7 20.48 15.35 0.07
CA GLU A 7 21.04 14.04 0.36
C GLU A 7 20.55 13.13 -0.74
N ARG A 8 21.38 12.95 -1.77
CA ARG A 8 21.10 12.01 -2.85
C ARG A 8 21.15 10.64 -2.22
N SER A 9 19.99 10.11 -1.86
CA SER A 9 19.89 8.73 -1.43
C SER A 9 20.47 7.83 -2.52
N ALA A 10 21.13 6.75 -2.10
CA ALA A 10 21.51 5.69 -3.01
C ALA A 10 20.28 4.93 -3.54
N TYR A 11 19.13 5.03 -2.86
CA TYR A 11 17.87 4.40 -3.25
C TYR A 11 16.90 5.44 -3.86
N PRO A 12 16.18 5.12 -4.97
CA PRO A 12 15.28 6.07 -5.61
C PRO A 12 14.12 6.47 -4.72
N HIS A 13 13.68 7.72 -4.80
CA HIS A 13 12.48 8.15 -4.08
C HIS A 13 11.25 7.37 -4.56
N PRO A 14 10.25 7.05 -3.71
CA PRO A 14 9.07 6.27 -4.14
C PRO A 14 8.31 6.87 -5.33
N GLU A 15 8.31 8.21 -5.47
CA GLU A 15 7.73 8.91 -6.61
C GLU A 15 8.44 8.58 -7.94
N GLU A 16 9.72 8.20 -7.92
CA GLU A 16 10.44 7.74 -9.11
C GLU A 16 9.89 6.39 -9.60
N PHE A 17 9.40 5.53 -8.70
CA PHE A 17 8.70 4.29 -9.10
C PHE A 17 7.28 4.58 -9.60
N GLU A 18 6.61 5.62 -9.09
CA GLU A 18 5.24 5.97 -9.48
C GLU A 18 5.12 6.34 -10.96
N VAL A 19 6.13 6.97 -11.54
CA VAL A 19 6.14 7.35 -12.96
C VAL A 19 6.55 6.22 -13.91
N MET A 20 7.00 5.09 -13.37
CA MET A 20 7.44 3.96 -14.17
C MET A 20 6.29 3.03 -14.53
N ARG A 21 6.36 2.47 -15.75
CA ARG A 21 5.42 1.45 -16.19
C ARG A 21 5.78 0.10 -15.55
N PRO A 22 4.83 -0.58 -14.87
CA PRO A 22 5.08 -1.92 -14.36
C PRO A 22 5.10 -2.96 -15.47
N GLU A 23 5.86 -4.02 -15.24
CA GLU A 23 5.73 -5.31 -15.92
C GLU A 23 4.79 -6.19 -15.11
N TYR A 24 3.82 -6.82 -15.78
CA TYR A 24 2.84 -7.68 -15.14
C TYR A 24 3.04 -9.14 -15.51
N SER A 25 2.80 -10.02 -14.55
CA SER A 25 2.72 -11.46 -14.75
C SER A 25 1.62 -12.06 -13.89
N GLU A 26 0.82 -12.95 -14.46
CA GLU A 26 -0.09 -13.82 -13.69
C GLU A 26 0.75 -14.82 -12.87
N ILE A 27 0.39 -15.00 -11.61
CA ILE A 27 1.00 -15.95 -10.68
C ILE A 27 -0.09 -16.89 -10.15
N GLU A 28 0.25 -17.80 -9.23
CA GLU A 28 -0.70 -18.78 -8.69
C GLU A 28 -1.95 -18.13 -8.07
N ASP A 29 -3.05 -18.91 -8.01
CA ASP A 29 -4.33 -18.52 -7.39
C ASP A 29 -5.02 -17.27 -7.98
N ASP A 30 -4.89 -17.04 -9.29
CA ASP A 30 -5.47 -15.88 -10.01
C ASP A 30 -4.94 -14.51 -9.51
N TYR A 31 -3.74 -14.48 -8.92
CA TYR A 31 -3.07 -13.25 -8.53
C TYR A 31 -2.22 -12.69 -9.69
N PHE A 32 -2.02 -11.38 -9.66
CA PHE A 32 -1.11 -10.65 -10.53
C PHE A 32 0.08 -10.16 -9.72
N ARG A 33 1.27 -10.26 -10.32
CA ARG A 33 2.49 -9.63 -9.84
C ARG A 33 2.84 -8.44 -10.71
N ALA A 34 3.08 -7.29 -10.08
CA ALA A 34 3.62 -6.10 -10.72
C ALA A 34 5.08 -5.94 -10.32
N VAL A 35 5.97 -5.75 -11.30
CA VAL A 35 7.38 -5.40 -11.08
C VAL A 35 7.62 -4.01 -11.65
N ILE A 36 8.10 -3.10 -10.80
CA ILE A 36 8.47 -1.74 -11.20
C ILE A 36 9.98 -1.58 -11.04
N THR A 37 10.66 -1.19 -12.13
CA THR A 37 12.11 -1.12 -12.18
C THR A 37 12.58 0.32 -12.34
N VAL A 38 13.44 0.77 -11.41
CA VAL A 38 14.26 1.99 -11.53
C VAL A 38 15.70 1.53 -11.38
N SER A 39 16.34 1.18 -12.51
CA SER A 39 17.61 0.46 -12.51
C SER A 39 18.68 1.09 -11.60
N PRO A 40 19.37 0.29 -10.76
CA PRO A 40 19.32 -1.16 -10.65
C PRO A 40 18.24 -1.71 -9.71
N PHE A 41 17.38 -0.84 -9.17
CA PHE A 41 16.38 -1.18 -8.16
C PHE A 41 15.10 -1.72 -8.79
N ARG A 42 14.45 -2.62 -8.07
CA ARG A 42 13.14 -3.14 -8.42
C ARG A 42 12.28 -3.26 -7.17
N VAL A 43 10.99 -3.04 -7.33
CA VAL A 43 9.98 -3.32 -6.31
C VAL A 43 8.91 -4.22 -6.92
N THR A 44 8.35 -5.07 -6.08
CA THR A 44 7.35 -6.05 -6.48
C THR A 44 6.13 -5.90 -5.59
N GLY A 45 4.96 -6.06 -6.18
CA GLY A 45 3.70 -6.15 -5.46
C GLY A 45 2.81 -7.22 -6.07
N GLU A 46 1.97 -7.82 -5.23
CA GLU A 46 1.06 -8.89 -5.61
C GLU A 46 -0.35 -8.55 -5.17
N SER A 47 -1.34 -8.87 -6.00
CA SER A 47 -2.74 -8.58 -5.71
C SER A 47 -3.67 -9.33 -6.66
N ARG A 48 -4.97 -9.38 -6.35
CA ARG A 48 -6.02 -9.97 -7.20
C ARG A 48 -6.22 -9.26 -8.55
N THR A 49 -5.67 -8.07 -8.73
CA THR A 49 -5.73 -7.34 -10.01
C THR A 49 -4.39 -6.67 -10.33
N GLU A 50 -4.11 -6.40 -11.62
CA GLU A 50 -2.92 -5.64 -12.03
C GLU A 50 -2.81 -4.26 -11.36
N ALA A 51 -3.94 -3.55 -11.24
CA ALA A 51 -3.97 -2.24 -10.58
C ALA A 51 -3.70 -2.35 -9.07
N GLY A 52 -4.21 -3.40 -8.42
CA GLY A 52 -3.90 -3.72 -7.03
C GLY A 52 -2.42 -4.07 -6.85
N ALA A 53 -1.87 -4.88 -7.75
CA ALA A 53 -0.47 -5.32 -7.69
C ALA A 53 0.48 -4.13 -7.84
N ARG A 54 0.15 -3.16 -8.71
CA ARG A 54 0.88 -1.89 -8.80
C ARG A 54 0.82 -1.09 -7.50
N ARG A 55 -0.36 -0.97 -6.85
CA ARG A 55 -0.47 -0.29 -5.55
C ARG A 55 0.39 -0.96 -4.50
N ALA A 56 0.40 -2.30 -4.45
CA ALA A 56 1.24 -3.07 -3.56
C ALA A 56 2.73 -2.81 -3.81
N ALA A 57 3.16 -2.76 -5.08
CA ALA A 57 4.55 -2.48 -5.44
C ALA A 57 5.00 -1.08 -5.02
N LEU A 58 4.13 -0.07 -5.14
CA LEU A 58 4.42 1.29 -4.70
C LEU A 58 4.49 1.41 -3.18
N TYR A 59 3.62 0.69 -2.45
CA TYR A 59 3.73 0.61 -0.99
C TYR A 59 5.03 -0.07 -0.55
N GLU A 60 5.50 -1.07 -1.30
CA GLU A 60 6.81 -1.70 -1.06
C GLU A 60 7.97 -0.72 -1.32
N ALA A 61 7.86 0.14 -2.34
CA ALA A 61 8.84 1.21 -2.58
C ALA A 61 8.92 2.18 -1.39
N GLU A 62 7.78 2.59 -0.84
CA GLU A 62 7.70 3.46 0.33
C GLU A 62 8.37 2.83 1.57
N LYS A 63 8.06 1.56 1.85
CA LYS A 63 8.68 0.81 2.96
C LYS A 63 10.18 0.63 2.76
N THR A 64 10.60 0.29 1.54
CA THR A 64 12.01 0.11 1.20
C THR A 64 12.75 1.43 1.39
N TYR A 65 12.22 2.55 0.89
CA TYR A 65 12.80 3.87 1.07
C TYR A 65 12.92 4.23 2.55
N ARG A 66 11.88 3.99 3.37
CA ARG A 66 11.94 4.20 4.83
C ARG A 66 13.06 3.40 5.51
N SER A 67 13.39 2.21 5.03
CA SER A 67 14.49 1.41 5.62
C SER A 67 15.86 2.11 5.49
N TYR A 68 16.05 2.91 4.43
CA TYR A 68 17.25 3.74 4.22
C TYR A 68 17.13 5.12 4.85
N HIS A 69 15.89 5.61 5.05
CA HIS A 69 15.57 6.93 5.60
C HIS A 69 14.60 6.81 6.77
N PRO A 70 15.08 6.54 8.00
CA PRO A 70 14.20 6.25 9.14
C PRO A 70 13.22 7.38 9.49
N SER A 71 13.50 8.63 9.08
CA SER A 71 12.62 9.79 9.25
C SER A 71 11.50 9.86 8.20
N TYR A 72 11.59 9.10 7.11
CA TYR A 72 10.58 9.04 6.05
C TYR A 72 9.29 8.41 6.58
N ARG A 73 8.17 9.05 6.24
CA ARG A 73 6.83 8.59 6.61
C ARG A 73 6.21 7.88 5.43
N VAL A 74 6.05 6.56 5.54
CA VAL A 74 5.33 5.74 4.57
C VAL A 74 3.89 6.26 4.42
N ARG A 75 3.48 6.53 3.19
CA ARG A 75 2.10 6.90 2.88
C ARG A 75 1.17 5.70 3.08
N ASN A 76 0.17 5.86 3.94
CA ASN A 76 -0.91 4.88 4.09
C ASN A 76 -1.78 4.91 2.83
N PRO A 77 -1.97 3.78 2.11
CA PRO A 77 -2.77 3.75 0.89
C PRO A 77 -4.29 3.80 1.15
N TYR A 78 -4.72 3.80 2.42
CA TYR A 78 -6.12 3.78 2.83
C TYR A 78 -6.49 4.97 3.73
N PRO A 79 -7.73 5.49 3.63
CA PRO A 79 -8.29 6.42 4.60
C PRO A 79 -8.43 5.80 6.00
N ASP A 80 -8.51 6.63 7.04
CA ASP A 80 -8.66 6.15 8.43
C ASP A 80 -9.99 5.40 8.66
N THR A 81 -11.04 5.68 7.89
CA THR A 81 -12.31 4.94 7.91
C THR A 81 -12.93 4.95 6.53
N PHE A 82 -13.39 3.80 6.04
CA PHE A 82 -14.05 3.69 4.73
C PHE A 82 -14.91 2.43 4.64
N SER A 83 -15.79 2.38 3.63
CA SER A 83 -16.42 1.14 3.17
C SER A 83 -15.80 0.73 1.84
N ASP A 84 -15.54 -0.55 1.65
CA ASP A 84 -15.05 -1.05 0.36
C ASP A 84 -16.18 -1.36 -0.62
N ARG A 85 -15.81 -1.83 -1.81
CA ARG A 85 -16.73 -2.22 -2.90
C ARG A 85 -17.64 -3.40 -2.57
N GLU A 86 -17.28 -4.18 -1.57
CA GLU A 86 -18.07 -5.32 -1.08
C GLU A 86 -19.01 -4.89 0.07
N GLY A 87 -18.89 -3.64 0.54
CA GLY A 87 -19.70 -3.08 1.62
C GLY A 87 -19.09 -3.29 3.01
N THR A 88 -17.91 -3.92 3.10
CA THR A 88 -17.18 -4.13 4.35
C THR A 88 -16.73 -2.80 4.90
N ARG A 89 -16.96 -2.57 6.20
CA ARG A 89 -16.54 -1.34 6.89
C ARG A 89 -15.16 -1.55 7.49
N TRP A 90 -14.26 -0.63 7.18
CA TRP A 90 -12.87 -0.62 7.64
C TRP A 90 -12.63 0.58 8.53
N SER A 91 -11.94 0.38 9.64
CA SER A 91 -11.53 1.44 10.55
C SER A 91 -10.09 1.23 11.00
N ARG A 92 -9.30 2.29 10.96
CA ARG A 92 -7.89 2.22 11.30
C ARG A 92 -7.73 1.99 12.79
N VAL A 93 -6.98 0.95 13.15
CA VAL A 93 -6.68 0.62 14.53
C VAL A 93 -5.91 1.77 15.19
N PRO A 94 -6.13 2.11 16.48
CA PRO A 94 -5.33 3.10 17.19
C PRO A 94 -3.84 2.74 17.17
N ALA A 95 -2.97 3.73 16.97
CA ALA A 95 -1.54 3.51 16.79
C ALA A 95 -0.90 2.65 17.90
N SER A 96 -1.36 2.78 19.15
CA SER A 96 -0.86 2.00 20.29
C SER A 96 -1.21 0.50 20.26
N LYS A 97 -2.09 0.07 19.37
CA LYS A 97 -2.57 -1.32 19.25
C LYS A 97 -2.11 -2.00 17.96
N ARG A 98 -1.56 -1.26 16.99
CA ARG A 98 -1.28 -1.78 15.64
C ARG A 98 -0.27 -2.91 15.61
N ASP A 99 0.76 -2.82 16.45
CA ASP A 99 1.79 -3.87 16.54
C ASP A 99 1.24 -5.25 16.94
N LYS A 100 0.06 -5.28 17.59
CA LYS A 100 -0.60 -6.52 18.03
C LYS A 100 -1.81 -6.90 17.17
N MET A 101 -2.53 -5.91 16.66
CA MET A 101 -3.83 -6.06 16.04
C MET A 101 -3.84 -5.71 14.56
N GLY A 102 -2.69 -5.44 13.91
CA GLY A 102 -2.69 -4.98 12.51
C GLY A 102 -3.13 -3.52 12.35
N ASP A 103 -3.25 -3.08 11.11
CA ASP A 103 -3.44 -1.68 10.76
C ASP A 103 -4.92 -1.26 10.77
N TYR A 104 -5.80 -2.18 10.37
CA TYR A 104 -7.23 -1.96 10.23
C TYR A 104 -8.06 -3.06 10.88
N LEU A 105 -9.18 -2.64 11.45
CA LEU A 105 -10.28 -3.45 11.92
C LEU A 105 -11.36 -3.46 10.82
N PHE A 106 -11.97 -4.61 10.59
CA PHE A 106 -13.16 -4.73 9.76
C PHE A 106 -14.19 -5.67 10.40
N VAL A 107 -15.45 -5.53 9.99
CA VAL A 107 -16.53 -6.41 10.41
C VAL A 107 -16.90 -7.29 9.21
N ASP A 108 -16.80 -8.60 9.38
CA ASP A 108 -17.05 -9.57 8.32
C ASP A 108 -18.57 -9.81 8.11
N ALA A 109 -18.91 -10.72 7.20
CA ALA A 109 -20.31 -11.08 6.92
C ALA A 109 -21.02 -11.80 8.08
N SER A 110 -20.27 -12.27 9.07
CA SER A 110 -20.76 -12.97 10.27
C SER A 110 -20.96 -12.02 11.46
N ASP A 111 -20.76 -10.72 11.26
CA ASP A 111 -20.76 -9.67 12.30
C ASP A 111 -19.61 -9.86 13.32
N GLU A 112 -18.53 -10.55 12.91
CA GLU A 112 -17.31 -10.72 13.70
C GLU A 112 -16.27 -9.64 13.36
N GLU A 113 -15.64 -9.10 14.41
CA GLU A 113 -14.54 -8.15 14.29
C GLU A 113 -13.23 -8.87 14.00
N ASP A 114 -12.65 -8.61 12.83
CA ASP A 114 -11.34 -9.14 12.42
C ASP A 114 -10.39 -8.02 11.99
N TYR A 115 -9.12 -8.37 11.85
CA TYR A 115 -8.03 -7.42 11.70
C TYR A 115 -7.11 -7.77 10.52
N ALA A 116 -6.62 -6.74 9.84
CA ALA A 116 -5.67 -6.90 8.74
C ALA A 116 -4.57 -5.84 8.79
N ASP A 117 -3.38 -6.21 8.33
CA ASP A 117 -2.34 -5.26 7.95
C ASP A 117 -2.58 -4.69 6.54
N ILE A 118 -1.90 -3.58 6.23
CA ILE A 118 -2.01 -2.93 4.92
C ILE A 118 -1.60 -3.88 3.79
N GLU A 119 -0.60 -4.71 4.00
CA GLU A 119 -0.10 -5.72 3.06
C GLU A 119 -1.18 -6.73 2.66
N SER A 120 -1.93 -7.28 3.62
CA SER A 120 -3.03 -8.21 3.38
C SER A 120 -4.15 -7.52 2.62
N MET A 121 -4.51 -6.31 3.04
CA MET A 121 -5.54 -5.52 2.33
C MET A 121 -5.14 -5.22 0.88
N LEU A 122 -3.87 -4.90 0.61
CA LEU A 122 -3.36 -4.69 -0.75
C LEU A 122 -3.37 -5.99 -1.56
N THR A 123 -3.03 -7.11 -0.93
CA THR A 123 -3.05 -8.45 -1.55
C THR A 123 -4.47 -8.82 -2.00
N TRP A 124 -5.48 -8.56 -1.16
CA TRP A 124 -6.89 -8.81 -1.49
C TRP A 124 -7.51 -7.77 -2.42
N ASP A 125 -6.74 -6.77 -2.86
CA ASP A 125 -7.20 -5.61 -3.63
C ASP A 125 -8.37 -4.86 -2.97
N VAL A 126 -8.32 -4.70 -1.64
CA VAL A 126 -9.27 -3.85 -0.92
C VAL A 126 -9.17 -2.43 -1.49
N ARG A 127 -10.33 -1.84 -1.79
CA ARG A 127 -10.44 -0.48 -2.32
C ARG A 127 -11.58 0.24 -1.63
N PRO A 128 -11.33 1.45 -1.10
CA PRO A 128 -12.41 2.33 -0.70
C PRO A 128 -13.41 2.50 -1.85
N ASN A 129 -14.69 2.47 -1.51
CA ASN A 129 -15.70 2.99 -2.42
C ASN A 129 -15.39 4.45 -2.68
N ASP A 130 -15.46 4.82 -3.94
CA ASP A 130 -15.47 6.22 -4.34
C ASP A 130 -16.76 6.83 -3.79
N VAL A 131 -16.75 7.30 -2.54
CA VAL A 131 -17.77 8.24 -2.07
C VAL A 131 -17.54 9.50 -2.91
N ASN A 132 -18.32 9.61 -3.98
CA ASN A 132 -18.39 10.83 -4.76
C ASN A 132 -18.74 11.96 -3.78
N PRO A 133 -17.93 13.02 -3.63
CA PRO A 133 -18.28 14.17 -2.79
C PRO A 133 -19.38 14.98 -3.47
N ALA A 134 -20.60 14.44 -3.50
CA ALA A 134 -21.81 15.07 -3.98
C ALA A 134 -23.04 14.35 -3.42
N ASP A 135 -23.25 14.50 -2.11
CA ASP A 135 -24.57 14.54 -1.48
C ASP A 135 -24.57 15.68 -0.44
#